data_AF-A0A7I7LID4-F1
#
_entry.id   AF-A0A7I7LID4-F1
#
_cell.length_a   1.000
_cell.length_b   1.000
_cell.length_c   1.000
_cell.angle_alpha   90.00
_cell.angle_beta   90.00
_cell.angle_gamma   90.00
#
_symmetry.space_group_name_H-M   'P 1'
#
loop_
_entity.id
_entity.type
_entity.pdbx_description
1 polymer ?
#
loop_
_entity_poly.entity_id
_entity_poly.type
_entity_poly.pdbx_seq_one_letter_code
_entity_poly.pdbx_strand_id
1 'polypeptide(L)'
;MVLFFQILGFALFIFWLLLIARVVVEFIRSFSRDWRPTGFTVVILEIIMSITDPPVKLLRRLIPQLTIGAVRFDLSIMVLLLVAFIGMQLAFGAAA
;
A
#
# COMPACT_ATOMS: atom_id res chain seq x y z
N MET A 1 16.02 0.00 23.14
CA MET A 1 14.59 -0.13 22.78
C MET A 1 14.14 0.99 21.85
N VAL A 2 14.45 2.25 22.13
CA VAL A 2 14.13 3.40 21.25
C VAL A 2 14.57 3.22 19.79
N LEU A 3 15.83 2.84 19.53
CA LEU A 3 16.34 2.66 18.16
C LEU A 3 15.53 1.63 17.35
N PHE A 4 15.10 0.54 17.99
CA PHE A 4 14.29 -0.49 17.35
C PHE A 4 12.94 0.08 16.87
N PHE A 5 12.25 0.82 17.74
CA PHE A 5 10.97 1.45 17.41
C PHE A 5 11.09 2.55 16.35
N GLN A 6 12.20 3.29 16.32
CA GLN A 6 12.49 4.25 15.25
C GLN A 6 12.67 3.58 13.89
N ILE A 7 13.47 2.50 13.83
CA ILE A 7 13.67 1.73 12.59
C ILE A 7 12.34 1.13 12.11
N LEU A 8 11.56 0.56 13.04
CA LEU A 8 10.24 0.00 12.72
C LEU A 8 9.28 1.07 12.19
N GLY A 9 9.21 2.23 12.86
CA GLY A 9 8.38 3.35 12.41
C GLY A 9 8.78 3.84 11.02
N PHE A 10 10.08 3.95 10.75
CA PHE A 10 10.58 4.36 9.42
C PHE A 10 10.28 3.31 8.34
N ALA A 11 10.41 2.02 8.65
CA ALA A 11 10.04 0.95 7.73
C ALA A 11 8.53 0.98 7.40
N LEU A 12 7.67 1.20 8.41
CA LEU A 12 6.23 1.36 8.22
C LEU A 12 5.89 2.61 7.42
N PHE A 13 6.65 3.70 7.59
CA PHE A 13 6.51 4.91 6.79
C PHE A 13 6.82 4.66 5.31
N ILE A 14 7.94 4.00 4.99
CA ILE A 14 8.28 3.62 3.61
C ILE A 14 7.18 2.71 3.04
N PHE A 15 6.74 1.71 3.79
CA PHE A 15 5.68 0.82 3.35
C PHE A 15 4.37 1.57 3.08
N TRP A 16 4.00 2.53 3.92
CA TRP A 16 2.84 3.39 3.73
C TRP A 16 2.95 4.24 2.45
N LEU A 17 4.14 4.80 2.15
CA LEU A 17 4.39 5.49 0.88
C LEU A 17 4.24 4.57 -0.33
N LEU A 18 4.70 3.32 -0.25
CA LEU A 18 4.53 2.33 -1.32
C LEU A 18 3.06 1.99 -1.57
N LEU A 19 2.25 1.89 -0.52
CA LEU A 19 0.80 1.69 -0.64
C LEU A 19 0.14 2.88 -1.37
N ILE A 20 0.54 4.12 -1.07
CA ILE A 20 0.07 5.29 -1.81
C ILE A 20 0.50 5.22 -3.28
N ALA A 21 1.76 4.88 -3.54
CA ALA A 21 2.25 4.74 -4.90
C ALA A 21 1.44 3.70 -5.69
N ARG A 22 1.08 2.56 -5.08
CA ARG A 22 0.15 1.59 -5.67
C ARG A 22 -1.19 2.23 -6.04
N VAL A 23 -1.81 2.96 -5.11
CA VAL A 23 -3.09 3.64 -5.35
C VAL A 23 -2.98 4.57 -6.55
N VAL A 24 -1.92 5.38 -6.63
CA VAL A 24 -1.67 6.26 -7.78
C VAL A 24 -1.54 5.46 -9.07
N VAL A 25 -0.81 4.34 -9.07
CA VAL A 25 -0.67 3.48 -10.26
C VAL A 25 -2.01 2.87 -10.68
N GLU A 26 -2.82 2.41 -9.73
CA GLU A 26 -4.17 1.91 -9.99
C GLU A 26 -5.06 3.00 -10.62
N PHE A 27 -4.98 4.24 -10.12
CA PHE A 27 -5.66 5.39 -10.73
C PHE A 27 -5.16 5.65 -12.16
N ILE A 28 -3.85 5.70 -12.38
CA ILE A 28 -3.28 5.91 -13.72
C ILE A 28 -3.81 4.85 -14.70
N ARG A 29 -3.80 3.57 -14.30
CA ARG A 29 -4.33 2.46 -15.12
C ARG A 29 -5.84 2.56 -15.36
N SER A 30 -6.60 3.06 -14.38
CA SER A 30 -8.04 3.28 -14.50
C SER A 30 -8.36 4.42 -15.48
N PHE A 31 -7.63 5.52 -15.41
CA PHE A 31 -7.84 6.70 -16.28
C PHE A 31 -7.27 6.51 -17.68
N SER A 32 -6.14 5.83 -17.81
CA SER A 32 -5.50 5.53 -19.10
C SER A 32 -5.44 4.01 -19.32
N ARG A 33 -6.54 3.46 -19.84
CA ARG A 33 -6.66 2.01 -20.10
C ARG A 33 -5.62 1.49 -21.10
N ASP A 34 -5.14 2.35 -22.00
CA ASP A 34 -4.12 2.01 -23.00
C ASP A 34 -2.68 2.23 -22.49
N TRP A 35 -2.50 2.64 -21.23
CA TRP A 35 -1.17 2.87 -20.68
C TRP A 35 -0.37 1.56 -20.58
N ARG A 36 0.72 1.50 -21.35
CA ARG A 36 1.70 0.41 -21.31
C ARG A 36 3.02 0.96 -20.76
N PRO A 37 3.37 0.71 -19.50
CA PRO A 37 4.65 1.16 -18.96
C PRO A 37 5.79 0.49 -19.75
N THR A 38 6.83 1.25 -20.08
CA THR A 38 8.01 0.77 -20.80
C THR A 38 9.30 1.17 -20.10
N GLY A 39 10.37 0.40 -20.32
CA GLY A 39 11.69 0.68 -19.79
C GLY A 39 11.75 0.71 -18.26
N PHE A 40 12.42 1.72 -17.71
CA PHE A 40 12.69 1.86 -16.28
C PHE A 40 11.45 1.91 -15.40
N THR A 41 10.35 2.49 -15.91
CA THR A 41 9.07 2.56 -15.21
C THR A 41 8.53 1.17 -14.86
N VAL A 42 8.72 0.18 -15.73
CA VAL A 42 8.28 -1.21 -15.46
C VAL A 42 8.97 -1.77 -14.22
N VAL A 43 10.27 -1.52 -14.08
CA VAL A 43 11.06 -2.01 -12.95
C VAL A 43 10.56 -1.40 -11.64
N ILE A 44 10.32 -0.08 -11.62
CA ILE A 44 9.78 0.61 -10.44
C ILE A 44 8.40 0.04 -10.07
N LEU A 45 7.52 -0.11 -11.06
CA LEU A 45 6.17 -0.64 -10.84
C LEU A 45 6.23 -2.07 -10.30
N GLU A 46 7.10 -2.91 -10.85
CA GLU A 46 7.26 -4.29 -10.40
C GLU A 46 7.72 -4.34 -8.94
N ILE A 47 8.66 -3.48 -8.54
CA ILE A 47 9.13 -3.39 -7.15
C ILE A 47 8.00 -2.94 -6.21
N ILE A 48 7.31 -1.86 -6.55
CA ILE A 48 6.19 -1.35 -5.75
C ILE A 48 5.13 -2.44 -5.60
N MET A 49 4.72 -3.04 -6.71
CA MET A 49 3.67 -4.06 -6.73
C MET A 49 4.10 -5.32 -5.97
N SER A 50 5.33 -5.80 -6.17
CA SER A 50 5.86 -6.98 -5.46
C SER A 50 5.90 -6.79 -3.94
N ILE A 51 6.24 -5.60 -3.46
CA ILE A 51 6.28 -5.32 -2.01
C ILE A 51 4.87 -5.16 -1.45
N THR A 52 3.96 -4.56 -2.22
CA THR A 52 2.60 -4.24 -1.74
C THR A 52 1.59 -5.37 -1.97
N ASP A 53 1.81 -6.29 -2.91
CA ASP A 53 0.88 -7.38 -3.25
C ASP A 53 0.69 -8.40 -2.13
N PRO A 54 1.74 -8.92 -1.46
CA PRO A 54 1.57 -9.88 -0.37
C PRO A 54 0.67 -9.38 0.76
N PRO A 55 0.86 -8.16 1.32
CA PRO A 55 -0.03 -7.65 2.37
C PRO A 55 -1.44 -7.35 1.84
N VAL A 56 -1.59 -6.82 0.63
CA VAL A 56 -2.91 -6.59 0.00
C VAL A 56 -3.66 -7.91 -0.17
N LYS A 57 -2.99 -8.95 -0.67
CA LYS A 57 -3.57 -10.28 -0.87
C LYS A 57 -3.93 -10.94 0.46
N LEU A 58 -3.13 -10.74 1.51
CA LEU A 58 -3.43 -11.21 2.85
C LEU A 58 -4.72 -10.55 3.37
N LEU A 59 -4.86 -9.23 3.24
CA LEU A 59 -6.08 -8.54 3.66
C LEU A 59 -7.29 -8.92 2.82
N ARG A 60 -7.13 -9.09 1.50
CA ARG A 60 -8.23 -9.51 0.61
C ARG A 60 -8.80 -10.89 0.98
N ARG A 61 -8.01 -11.74 1.65
CA ARG A 61 -8.50 -13.03 2.18
C ARG A 61 -9.38 -12.84 3.41
N LEU A 62 -9.14 -11.81 4.21
CA LEU A 62 -9.89 -11.50 5.43
C LEU A 62 -11.13 -10.64 5.15
N ILE A 63 -10.97 -9.66 4.25
CA ILE A 63 -12.01 -8.69 3.90
C ILE A 63 -12.19 -8.77 2.37
N PRO A 64 -13.25 -9.44 1.87
CA PRO A 64 -13.53 -9.51 0.46
C PRO A 64 -13.83 -8.11 -0.11
N GLN A 65 -13.54 -7.93 -1.40
CA GLN A 65 -13.82 -6.68 -2.11
C GLN A 65 -15.34 -6.44 -2.16
N LEU A 66 -15.83 -5.36 -1.54
CA LEU A 66 -17.23 -4.99 -1.66
C LEU A 66 -17.46 -4.34 -3.03
N THR A 67 -18.32 -4.99 -3.81
CA THR A 67 -18.80 -4.43 -5.08
C THR A 67 -20.14 -3.77 -4.80
N ILE A 68 -20.20 -2.44 -4.89
CA ILE A 68 -21.44 -1.69 -4.66
C ILE A 68 -21.97 -1.25 -6.03
N GLY A 69 -22.99 -1.96 -6.52
CA GLY A 69 -23.56 -1.74 -7.84
C GLY A 69 -22.53 -2.01 -8.95
N ALA A 70 -22.20 -0.99 -9.74
CA ALA A 70 -21.22 -1.09 -10.83
C ALA A 70 -19.78 -0.72 -10.41
N VAL A 71 -19.57 -0.21 -9.18
CA VAL A 71 -18.27 0.29 -8.71
C VAL A 71 -17.66 -0.70 -7.73
N ARG A 72 -16.43 -1.14 -8.01
CA ARG A 72 -15.63 -1.97 -7.10
C ARG A 72 -14.82 -1.06 -6.19
N PHE A 73 -15.07 -1.11 -4.89
CA PHE A 73 -14.24 -0.43 -3.89
C PHE A 73 -13.24 -1.41 -3.29
N ASP A 74 -11.94 -1.11 -3.44
CA ASP A 74 -10.90 -1.88 -2.76
C ASP A 74 -10.79 -1.40 -1.30
N LEU A 75 -11.64 -1.96 -0.44
CA LEU A 75 -11.56 -1.71 1.01
C LEU A 75 -10.27 -2.26 1.62
N SER A 76 -9.68 -3.29 1.01
CA SER A 76 -8.46 -3.91 1.52
C SER A 76 -7.29 -2.92 1.51
N ILE A 77 -7.15 -2.11 0.45
CA ILE A 77 -6.08 -1.10 0.38
C ILE A 77 -6.31 0.04 1.38
N MET A 78 -7.57 0.46 1.58
CA MET A 78 -7.92 1.50 2.55
C MET A 78 -7.61 1.05 3.99
N VAL A 79 -8.00 -0.17 4.34
CA VAL A 79 -7.71 -0.75 5.66
C VAL A 79 -6.20 -0.92 5.84
N LEU A 80 -5.46 -1.34 4.82
CA LEU A 80 -4.00 -1.44 4.89
C LEU A 80 -3.32 -0.10 5.15
N LEU A 81 -3.74 0.95 4.45
CA LEU A 81 -3.23 2.30 4.68
C LEU A 81 -3.48 2.74 6.12
N LEU A 82 -4.67 2.47 6.66
CA LEU A 82 -5.02 2.81 8.04
C LEU A 82 -4.19 2.01 9.06
N VAL A 83 -4.07 0.70 8.88
CA VAL A 83 -3.29 -0.18 9.77
C VAL A 83 -1.81 0.20 9.77
N ALA A 84 -1.22 0.44 8.58
CA ALA A 84 0.16 0.87 8.46
C ALA A 84 0.39 2.24 9.14
N PHE A 85 -0.56 3.17 8.97
CA PHE A 85 -0.50 4.48 9.61
C PHE A 85 -0.57 4.40 11.14
N ILE A 86 -1.52 3.62 11.68
CA ILE A 86 -1.66 3.42 13.13
C ILE A 86 -0.42 2.73 13.68
N GLY A 87 0.07 1.66 13.03
CA GLY A 87 1.28 0.96 13.43
C GLY A 87 2.50 1.88 13.46
N MET A 88 2.62 2.76 12.46
CA MET A 88 3.69 3.75 12.39
C MET A 88 3.60 4.77 13.53
N GLN A 89 2.41 5.31 13.81
CA GLN A 89 2.19 6.24 14.92
C GLN A 89 2.54 5.61 16.28
N LEU A 90 2.11 4.36 16.50
CA LEU A 90 2.43 3.61 17.71
C LEU A 90 3.92 3.34 17.83
N ALA A 91 4.60 2.98 16.74
CA ALA A 91 6.04 2.75 16.73
C ALA A 91 6.82 4.02 17.06
N PHE A 92 6.50 5.16 16.45
CA PHE A 92 7.16 6.43 16.78
C PHE A 92 6.79 6.93 18.18
N GLY A 93 5.56 6.72 18.63
CA GLY A 93 5.15 7.05 20.00
C GLY A 93 5.89 6.22 21.05
N ALA A 94 6.16 4.93 20.78
CA ALA A 94 6.94 4.06 21.67
C ALA A 94 8.45 4.34 21.63
N ALA A 95 8.92 5.14 20.66
CA ALA A 95 10.30 5.58 20.56
C ALA A 95 10.56 6.92 21.29
N ALA A 96 9.51 7.67 21.61
CA ALA A 96 9.57 8.93 22.37
C ALA A 96 9.68 8.65 23.87
#